data_AF-A0A8D8Y8F3-F1
#
_entry.id   AF-A0A8D8Y8F3-F1
#
_cell.length_a   1.000
_cell.length_b   1.000
_cell.length_c   1.000
_cell.angle_alpha   90.00
_cell.angle_beta   90.00
_cell.angle_gamma   90.00
#
_symmetry.space_group_name_H-M   'P 1'
#
loop_
_entity.id
_entity.type
_entity.pdbx_description
1 polymer ?
#
loop_
_entity_poly.entity_id
_entity_poly.type
_entity_poly.pdbx_seq_one_letter_code
_entity_poly.pdbx_strand_id
1 'polypeptide(L)'
;MAAFEEMAVLPEIGKAVEEMDWLLPTDVQAEAIPLILGGGDVLMAAETGSGKTGAFCLPIIQIVCETLKEIQSGKASQGKVKAQAISPTWILSVWDRDSAMAITPEGLRCQSREQKEWHGCRANKGVFGKGKYYYEATVTDEGLCRVGWSTSQAVRDLGTDRFGFGFGGTGKKSNNKAFDNYGEAFGMHDVIGCYLDLDGMSISWSKNGQDLGKAFSINQQLKNSAFYPAVVLKNAEMSFNFGATPFKHPPSKDYVAVCNAPKQNTKHSESADVAAGPVKLVNNAPQAIIIEPSRELAEQTFNQIIKFKKYITDTKIRELLIIGGVNVKDQMSVLSSGVDIVVGTPGRMEDLISGGHLSLTHCRFFVLDEADGLLKQGYRQQHT
;
A
#
# COMPACT_ATOMS: atom_id res chain seq x y z
N MET A 1 -27.90 -27.07 -4.88
CA MET A 1 -26.46 -27.28 -4.55
C MET A 1 -25.57 -27.56 -5.78
N ALA A 2 -25.25 -26.59 -6.66
CA ALA A 2 -24.22 -26.84 -7.69
C ALA A 2 -23.50 -25.56 -8.19
N ALA A 3 -24.21 -24.51 -8.60
CA ALA A 3 -23.57 -23.47 -9.43
C ALA A 3 -22.63 -22.48 -8.68
N PHE A 4 -22.94 -22.09 -7.43
CA PHE A 4 -22.05 -21.20 -6.66
C PHE A 4 -20.83 -21.93 -6.10
N GLU A 5 -20.97 -23.21 -5.76
CA GLU A 5 -19.85 -24.05 -5.29
C GLU A 5 -18.80 -24.25 -6.40
N GLU A 6 -19.23 -24.36 -7.66
CA GLU A 6 -18.35 -24.43 -8.84
C GLU A 6 -17.48 -23.17 -9.01
N MET A 7 -17.90 -22.03 -8.45
CA MET A 7 -17.12 -20.79 -8.42
C MET A 7 -16.19 -20.69 -7.18
N ALA A 8 -16.00 -21.78 -6.45
CA ALA A 8 -15.22 -21.84 -5.20
C ALA A 8 -15.77 -20.96 -4.06
N VAL A 9 -17.09 -20.71 -4.07
CA VAL A 9 -17.77 -20.00 -2.97
C VAL A 9 -17.90 -20.92 -1.75
N LEU A 10 -17.67 -20.38 -0.55
CA LEU A 10 -17.81 -21.12 0.71
C LEU A 10 -19.23 -21.73 0.85
N PRO A 11 -19.35 -22.98 1.34
CA PRO A 11 -20.65 -23.63 1.53
C PRO A 11 -21.63 -22.84 2.40
N GLU A 12 -21.14 -22.11 3.39
CA GLU A 12 -21.95 -21.25 4.26
C GLU A 12 -22.60 -20.10 3.47
N ILE A 13 -21.84 -19.50 2.56
CA ILE A 13 -22.33 -18.46 1.66
C ILE A 13 -23.28 -19.07 0.64
N GLY A 14 -22.94 -20.24 0.09
CA GLY A 14 -23.81 -21.02 -0.80
C GLY A 14 -25.19 -21.28 -0.19
N LYS A 15 -25.23 -21.65 1.09
CA LYS A 15 -26.49 -21.83 1.84
C LYS A 15 -27.27 -20.53 2.02
N ALA A 16 -26.58 -19.41 2.23
CA ALA A 16 -27.23 -18.10 2.37
C ALA A 16 -27.91 -17.67 1.07
N VAL A 17 -27.24 -17.87 -0.08
CA VAL A 17 -27.82 -17.51 -1.39
C VAL A 17 -28.94 -18.48 -1.80
N GLU A 18 -28.86 -19.77 -1.43
CA GLU A 18 -29.94 -20.73 -1.68
C GLU A 18 -31.22 -20.38 -0.88
N GLU A 19 -31.10 -19.92 0.37
CA GLU A 19 -32.25 -19.40 1.16
C GLU A 19 -32.88 -18.14 0.55
N MET A 20 -32.12 -17.41 -0.26
CA MET A 20 -32.59 -16.24 -1.01
C MET A 20 -33.14 -16.60 -2.40
N ASP A 21 -33.35 -17.89 -2.68
CA ASP A 21 -33.78 -18.43 -3.97
C ASP A 21 -32.81 -18.15 -5.14
N TRP A 22 -31.52 -17.90 -4.86
CA TRP A 22 -30.48 -17.72 -5.87
C TRP A 22 -29.89 -19.08 -6.25
N LEU A 23 -30.61 -19.80 -7.11
CA LEU A 23 -30.22 -21.15 -7.53
C LEU A 23 -29.04 -21.16 -8.52
N LEU A 24 -28.93 -20.13 -9.36
CA LEU A 24 -27.90 -19.96 -10.38
C LEU A 24 -27.31 -18.55 -10.29
N PRO A 25 -26.01 -18.37 -10.51
CA PRO A 25 -25.41 -17.05 -10.62
C PRO A 25 -25.94 -16.34 -11.87
N THR A 26 -26.10 -15.02 -11.78
CA THR A 26 -26.29 -14.19 -12.97
C THR A 26 -25.00 -14.08 -13.77
N ASP A 27 -25.06 -13.66 -15.03
CA ASP A 27 -23.87 -13.54 -15.90
C ASP A 27 -22.76 -12.69 -15.26
N VAL A 28 -23.13 -11.53 -14.68
CA VAL A 28 -22.16 -10.65 -14.01
C VAL A 28 -21.55 -11.30 -12.76
N GLN A 29 -22.30 -12.15 -12.04
CA GLN A 29 -21.78 -12.88 -10.89
C GLN A 29 -20.82 -13.99 -11.35
N ALA A 30 -21.21 -14.75 -12.38
CA ALA A 30 -20.40 -15.84 -12.93
C ALA A 30 -19.04 -15.36 -13.47
N GLU A 31 -18.99 -14.15 -14.02
CA GLU A 31 -17.74 -13.55 -14.50
C GLU A 31 -16.93 -12.89 -13.38
N ALA A 32 -17.56 -12.08 -12.52
CA ALA A 32 -16.83 -11.26 -11.55
C ALA A 32 -16.34 -12.06 -10.34
N ILE A 33 -17.13 -13.01 -9.81
CA ILE A 33 -16.80 -13.71 -8.55
C ILE A 33 -15.45 -14.45 -8.66
N PRO A 34 -15.18 -15.26 -9.70
CA PRO A 34 -13.89 -15.93 -9.84
C PRO A 34 -12.72 -14.97 -10.00
N LEU A 35 -12.91 -13.84 -10.69
CA LEU A 35 -11.88 -12.83 -10.89
C LEU A 35 -11.49 -12.14 -9.57
N ILE A 36 -12.48 -11.79 -8.75
CA ILE A 36 -12.26 -11.18 -7.43
C ILE A 36 -11.61 -12.19 -6.47
N LEU A 37 -12.07 -13.44 -6.44
CA LEU A 37 -11.45 -14.51 -5.66
C LEU A 37 -10.00 -14.78 -6.08
N GLY A 38 -9.71 -14.64 -7.38
CA GLY A 38 -8.36 -14.72 -7.94
C GLY A 38 -7.45 -13.53 -7.58
N GLY A 39 -7.99 -12.48 -6.94
CA GLY A 39 -7.26 -11.28 -6.54
C GLY A 39 -7.09 -10.22 -7.64
N GLY A 40 -7.90 -10.28 -8.70
CA GLY A 40 -7.91 -9.28 -9.77
C GLY A 40 -8.76 -8.06 -9.46
N ASP A 41 -8.43 -6.93 -10.09
CA ASP A 41 -9.27 -5.74 -10.12
C ASP A 41 -10.39 -5.90 -11.17
N VAL A 42 -11.62 -5.56 -10.80
CA VAL A 42 -12.79 -5.78 -11.66
C VAL A 42 -13.59 -4.48 -11.84
N LEU A 43 -13.89 -4.16 -13.10
CA LEU A 43 -14.88 -3.15 -13.47
C LEU A 43 -16.13 -3.87 -14.00
N MET A 44 -17.26 -3.70 -13.32
CA MET A 44 -18.53 -4.31 -13.70
C MET A 44 -19.46 -3.28 -14.33
N ALA A 45 -19.94 -3.55 -15.53
CA ALA A 45 -20.97 -2.76 -16.20
C ALA A 45 -22.14 -3.69 -16.56
N ALA A 46 -23.25 -3.54 -15.86
CA ALA A 46 -24.48 -4.29 -16.10
C ALA A 46 -25.69 -3.43 -15.70
N GLU A 47 -26.89 -3.81 -16.15
CA GLU A 47 -28.12 -3.10 -15.80
C GLU A 47 -28.43 -3.18 -14.29
N THR A 48 -29.30 -2.30 -13.81
CA THR A 48 -29.78 -2.35 -12.42
C THR A 48 -30.59 -3.63 -12.22
N GLY A 49 -30.37 -4.32 -11.11
CA GLY A 49 -31.03 -5.61 -10.85
C GLY A 49 -30.30 -6.84 -11.40
N SER A 50 -29.20 -6.68 -12.16
CA SER A 50 -28.41 -7.80 -12.69
C SER A 50 -27.62 -8.60 -11.64
N GLY A 51 -27.69 -8.23 -10.35
CA GLY A 51 -27.02 -8.94 -9.26
C GLY A 51 -25.60 -8.48 -8.94
N LYS A 52 -25.19 -7.27 -9.38
CA LYS A 52 -23.86 -6.67 -9.14
C LYS A 52 -23.45 -6.66 -7.66
N THR A 53 -24.38 -6.31 -6.76
CA THR A 53 -24.13 -6.31 -5.31
C THR A 53 -23.68 -7.69 -4.80
N GLY A 54 -24.35 -8.76 -5.26
CA GLY A 54 -23.91 -10.12 -4.96
C GLY A 54 -22.54 -10.45 -5.57
N ALA A 55 -22.28 -9.96 -6.78
CA ALA A 55 -21.05 -10.23 -7.51
C ALA A 55 -19.78 -9.75 -6.76
N PHE A 56 -19.84 -8.62 -6.04
CA PHE A 56 -18.73 -8.19 -5.19
C PHE A 56 -18.87 -8.61 -3.72
N CYS A 57 -20.07 -8.64 -3.13
CA CYS A 57 -20.21 -8.93 -1.69
C CYS A 57 -19.81 -10.37 -1.36
N LEU A 58 -20.22 -11.36 -2.16
CA LEU A 58 -19.95 -12.77 -1.90
C LEU A 58 -18.43 -13.07 -1.78
N PRO A 59 -17.59 -12.72 -2.77
CA PRO A 59 -16.16 -12.98 -2.69
C PRO A 59 -15.46 -12.14 -1.62
N ILE A 60 -15.91 -10.90 -1.35
CA ILE A 60 -15.33 -10.07 -0.28
C ILE A 60 -15.58 -10.70 1.08
N ILE A 61 -16.82 -11.13 1.38
CA ILE A 61 -17.16 -11.77 2.65
C ILE A 61 -16.33 -13.03 2.86
N GLN A 62 -16.17 -13.84 1.80
CA GLN A 62 -15.35 -15.04 1.84
C GLN A 62 -13.89 -14.72 2.19
N ILE A 63 -13.25 -13.80 1.46
CA ILE A 63 -11.83 -13.50 1.66
C ILE A 63 -11.60 -12.87 3.04
N VAL A 64 -12.51 -12.02 3.51
CA VAL A 64 -12.46 -11.47 4.88
C VAL A 64 -12.58 -12.58 5.91
N CYS A 65 -13.52 -13.52 5.73
CA CYS A 65 -13.69 -14.68 6.60
C CYS A 65 -12.42 -15.53 6.68
N GLU A 66 -11.87 -15.94 5.54
CA GLU A 66 -10.65 -16.73 5.45
C GLU A 66 -9.46 -16.02 6.10
N THR A 67 -9.30 -14.72 5.84
CA THR A 67 -8.26 -13.88 6.45
C THR A 67 -8.38 -13.88 7.99
N LEU A 68 -9.59 -13.75 8.52
CA LEU A 68 -9.83 -13.79 9.97
C LEU A 68 -9.53 -15.17 10.57
N LYS A 69 -9.87 -16.27 9.88
CA LYS A 69 -9.54 -17.65 10.29
C LYS A 69 -8.02 -17.87 10.35
N GLU A 70 -7.28 -17.35 9.38
CA GLU A 70 -5.83 -17.42 9.35
C GLU A 70 -5.18 -16.67 10.52
N ILE A 71 -5.73 -15.49 10.85
CA ILE A 71 -5.28 -14.71 12.02
C ILE A 71 -5.58 -15.44 13.34
N GLN A 72 -6.80 -15.96 13.50
CA GLN A 72 -7.24 -16.64 14.74
C GLN A 72 -6.51 -17.96 14.99
N SER A 73 -6.23 -18.74 13.93
CA SER A 73 -5.53 -20.02 14.04
C SER A 73 -4.04 -19.89 14.33
N GLY A 74 -3.52 -18.66 14.45
CA GLY A 74 -2.08 -18.39 14.59
C GLY A 74 -1.28 -18.78 13.34
N LYS A 75 -1.93 -19.25 12.27
CA LYS A 75 -1.28 -19.54 10.98
C LYS A 75 -0.85 -18.27 10.26
N ALA A 76 -1.30 -17.08 10.69
CA ALA A 76 -0.68 -15.83 10.28
C ALA A 76 0.83 -15.76 10.63
N SER A 77 1.34 -16.55 11.58
CA SER A 77 2.78 -16.69 11.88
C SER A 77 3.44 -17.98 11.38
N GLN A 78 2.67 -18.92 10.81
CA GLN A 78 3.17 -20.22 10.32
C GLN A 78 2.66 -20.63 8.94
N GLY A 79 2.01 -19.72 8.22
CA GLY A 79 2.06 -19.76 6.77
C GLY A 79 3.52 -19.62 6.40
N LYS A 80 4.17 -20.73 6.04
CA LYS A 80 5.18 -20.67 4.99
C LYS A 80 4.48 -19.97 3.84
N VAL A 81 4.62 -18.64 3.76
CA VAL A 81 4.48 -17.91 2.52
C VAL A 81 5.30 -18.76 1.56
N LYS A 82 4.63 -19.48 0.66
CA LYS A 82 5.31 -20.18 -0.44
C LYS A 82 6.33 -19.17 -0.94
N ALA A 83 7.62 -19.53 -0.86
CA ALA A 83 8.76 -18.68 -1.17
C ALA A 83 8.29 -17.59 -2.14
N GLN A 84 8.10 -16.39 -1.60
CA GLN A 84 7.44 -15.27 -2.27
C GLN A 84 7.97 -15.25 -3.69
N ALA A 85 7.09 -15.21 -4.69
CA ALA A 85 7.52 -15.11 -6.08
C ALA A 85 8.48 -13.92 -6.15
N ILE A 86 9.77 -14.23 -6.27
CA ILE A 86 10.85 -13.26 -6.23
C ILE A 86 10.58 -12.35 -7.41
N SER A 87 10.05 -11.15 -7.16
CA SER A 87 9.76 -10.24 -8.26
C SER A 87 11.06 -10.02 -9.04
N PRO A 88 11.10 -10.33 -10.35
CA PRO A 88 12.30 -10.09 -11.14
C PRO A 88 12.59 -8.59 -11.20
N THR A 89 11.57 -7.74 -11.03
CA THR A 89 11.66 -6.29 -11.15
C THR A 89 12.12 -5.61 -9.85
N TRP A 90 12.85 -4.51 -10.02
CA TRP A 90 13.21 -3.59 -8.94
C TRP A 90 12.06 -2.61 -8.74
N ILE A 91 11.50 -2.60 -7.53
CA ILE A 91 10.36 -1.77 -7.13
C ILE A 91 10.51 -1.35 -5.66
N LEU A 92 9.74 -0.37 -5.22
CA LEU A 92 9.50 -0.10 -3.81
C LEU A 92 8.77 -1.28 -3.16
N SER A 93 9.16 -1.61 -1.92
CA SER A 93 8.59 -2.75 -1.21
C SER A 93 7.28 -2.37 -0.52
N VAL A 94 6.19 -3.04 -0.90
CA VAL A 94 4.89 -2.92 -0.20
C VAL A 94 4.92 -3.47 1.22
N TRP A 95 5.93 -4.27 1.56
CA TRP A 95 6.13 -4.91 2.86
C TRP A 95 7.09 -4.15 3.78
N ASP A 96 7.97 -3.34 3.20
CA ASP A 96 9.00 -2.59 3.92
C ASP A 96 8.73 -1.08 3.81
N ARG A 97 7.59 -0.67 4.38
CA ARG A 97 7.04 0.69 4.35
C ARG A 97 6.28 1.01 5.63
N ASP A 98 6.22 2.27 6.05
CA ASP A 98 5.34 2.71 7.15
C ASP A 98 3.85 2.69 6.73
N SER A 99 2.95 2.62 7.72
CA SER A 99 1.51 2.40 7.50
C SER A 99 0.88 3.42 6.55
N ALA A 100 1.20 4.71 6.72
CA ALA A 100 0.68 5.79 5.86
C ALA A 100 1.48 6.02 4.57
N MET A 101 2.46 5.15 4.25
CA MET A 101 3.15 5.18 2.97
C MET A 101 2.37 4.39 1.92
N ALA A 102 1.75 5.02 0.94
CA ALA A 102 1.14 4.32 -0.20
C ALA A 102 2.14 4.17 -1.35
N ILE A 103 2.05 3.06 -2.09
CA ILE A 103 2.91 2.76 -3.24
C ILE A 103 1.99 2.35 -4.40
N THR A 104 2.26 2.85 -5.61
CA THR A 104 1.44 2.49 -6.80
C THR A 104 1.63 1.02 -7.18
N PRO A 105 0.70 0.41 -7.94
CA PRO A 105 0.79 -1.00 -8.34
C PRO A 105 2.08 -1.35 -9.11
N GLU A 106 2.62 -0.43 -9.89
CA GLU A 106 3.89 -0.61 -10.61
C GLU A 106 5.10 -0.60 -9.67
N GLY A 107 4.92 -0.12 -8.43
CA GLY A 107 5.95 -0.07 -7.41
C GLY A 107 7.01 1.00 -7.63
N LEU A 108 6.75 1.99 -8.50
CA LEU A 108 7.71 3.03 -8.87
C LEU A 108 7.32 4.43 -8.38
N ARG A 109 6.21 4.57 -7.68
CA ARG A 109 5.80 5.84 -7.08
C ARG A 109 5.25 5.59 -5.69
N CYS A 110 5.55 6.49 -4.77
CA CYS A 110 5.04 6.43 -3.41
C CYS A 110 4.65 7.81 -2.88
N GLN A 111 3.68 7.82 -1.98
CA GLN A 111 3.18 9.02 -1.33
C GLN A 111 2.94 8.77 0.16
N SER A 112 3.08 9.83 0.96
CA SER A 112 2.48 9.92 2.28
C SER A 112 1.74 11.24 2.37
N ARG A 113 0.49 11.21 2.81
CA ARG A 113 -0.37 12.39 2.99
C ARG A 113 -0.42 12.87 4.44
N GLU A 114 0.39 12.27 5.30
CA GLU A 114 0.49 12.66 6.71
C GLU A 114 1.23 13.98 6.87
N GLN A 115 0.57 14.95 7.50
CA GLN A 115 1.08 16.33 7.62
C GLN A 115 2.09 16.50 8.76
N LYS A 116 2.07 15.63 9.76
CA LYS A 116 2.88 15.78 10.99
C LYS A 116 4.03 14.79 11.07
N GLU A 117 3.82 13.59 10.57
CA GLU A 117 4.72 12.45 10.76
C GLU A 117 5.46 12.08 9.47
N TRP A 118 6.67 11.56 9.66
CA TRP A 118 7.50 11.04 8.58
C TRP A 118 7.20 9.57 8.38
N HIS A 119 7.01 9.17 7.13
CA HIS A 119 6.74 7.80 6.73
C HIS A 119 7.77 7.39 5.69
N GLY A 120 8.40 6.23 5.84
CA GLY A 120 9.45 5.76 4.96
C GLY A 120 9.20 4.42 4.33
N CYS A 121 9.98 4.12 3.30
CA CYS A 121 9.95 2.87 2.54
C CYS A 121 11.34 2.56 1.96
N ARG A 122 11.62 1.28 1.74
CA ARG A 122 12.78 0.78 1.00
C ARG A 122 12.36 0.02 -0.26
N ALA A 123 13.29 -0.08 -1.21
CA ALA A 123 13.13 -0.98 -2.35
C ALA A 123 13.14 -2.45 -1.93
N ASN A 124 12.53 -3.30 -2.77
CA ASN A 124 12.47 -4.75 -2.59
C ASN A 124 13.83 -5.46 -2.76
N LYS A 125 14.85 -4.74 -3.24
CA LYS A 125 16.21 -5.24 -3.46
C LYS A 125 17.21 -4.16 -3.08
N GLY A 126 18.38 -4.61 -2.65
CA GLY A 126 19.54 -3.79 -2.35
C GLY A 126 20.78 -4.35 -3.03
N VAL A 127 21.82 -3.54 -3.07
CA VAL A 127 23.12 -3.89 -3.64
C VAL A 127 24.16 -4.05 -2.53
N PHE A 128 25.10 -4.97 -2.70
CA PHE A 128 26.19 -5.22 -1.76
C PHE A 128 27.44 -5.73 -2.47
N GLY A 129 28.56 -5.81 -1.75
CA GLY A 129 29.83 -6.28 -2.31
C GLY A 129 30.54 -5.18 -3.08
N LYS A 130 31.04 -5.48 -4.28
CA LYS A 130 31.78 -4.53 -5.13
C LYS A 130 30.88 -3.83 -6.14
N GLY A 131 31.29 -2.66 -6.60
CA GLY A 131 30.67 -1.95 -7.70
C GLY A 131 30.08 -0.59 -7.34
N LYS A 132 29.64 0.11 -8.39
CA LYS A 132 29.09 1.46 -8.34
C LYS A 132 27.69 1.46 -8.92
N TYR A 133 26.73 1.91 -8.13
CA TYR A 133 25.31 1.76 -8.42
C TYR A 133 24.57 3.10 -8.40
N TYR A 134 23.52 3.17 -9.22
CA TYR A 134 22.78 4.40 -9.46
C TYR A 134 21.28 4.16 -9.64
N TYR A 135 20.47 5.11 -9.18
CA TYR A 135 19.06 5.24 -9.51
C TYR A 135 18.61 6.71 -9.50
N GLU A 136 17.47 7.03 -10.10
CA GLU A 136 16.85 8.35 -10.03
C GLU A 136 15.60 8.35 -9.17
N ALA A 137 15.39 9.46 -8.46
CA ALA A 137 14.14 9.78 -7.79
C ALA A 137 13.67 11.17 -8.22
N THR A 138 12.44 11.29 -8.70
CA THR A 138 11.82 12.57 -9.09
C THR A 138 10.81 12.98 -8.01
N VAL A 139 10.91 14.22 -7.54
CA VAL A 139 9.89 14.81 -6.66
C VAL A 139 8.66 15.19 -7.49
N THR A 140 7.49 14.71 -7.10
CA THR A 140 6.23 14.94 -7.85
C THR A 140 5.24 15.82 -7.11
N ASP A 141 5.62 16.34 -5.93
CA ASP A 141 4.77 17.14 -5.06
C ASP A 141 5.62 18.13 -4.21
N GLU A 142 4.99 19.11 -3.57
CA GLU A 142 5.66 20.18 -2.80
C GLU A 142 6.03 19.80 -1.36
N GLY A 143 5.66 18.60 -0.93
CA GLY A 143 5.93 18.09 0.39
C GLY A 143 7.41 17.89 0.74
N LEU A 144 7.66 17.58 2.01
CA LEU A 144 9.02 17.33 2.48
C LEU A 144 9.43 15.87 2.23
N CYS A 145 10.63 15.68 1.71
CA CYS A 145 11.18 14.35 1.46
C CYS A 145 12.66 14.27 1.84
N ARG A 146 13.12 13.04 2.12
CA ARG A 146 14.53 12.65 2.02
C ARG A 146 14.65 11.36 1.25
N VAL A 147 15.64 11.27 0.37
CA VAL A 147 15.92 10.11 -0.47
C VAL A 147 17.37 9.68 -0.34
N GLY A 148 17.66 8.39 -0.50
CA GLY A 148 19.03 7.90 -0.38
C GLY A 148 19.13 6.39 -0.23
N TRP A 149 19.98 5.97 0.69
CA TRP A 149 20.36 4.57 0.87
C TRP A 149 20.27 4.18 2.33
N SER A 150 19.84 2.96 2.61
CA SER A 150 19.86 2.43 3.97
C SER A 150 20.15 0.94 3.99
N THR A 151 20.70 0.43 5.08
CA THR A 151 20.79 -1.02 5.29
C THR A 151 19.46 -1.55 5.85
N SER A 152 19.29 -2.87 5.89
CA SER A 152 18.10 -3.50 6.50
C SER A 152 17.98 -3.25 8.00
N GLN A 153 19.06 -2.84 8.67
CA GLN A 153 19.06 -2.50 10.11
C GLN A 153 18.55 -1.07 10.38
N ALA A 154 18.41 -0.24 9.34
CA ALA A 154 17.99 1.13 9.52
C ALA A 154 16.50 1.22 9.87
N VAL A 155 16.13 2.22 10.66
CA VAL A 155 14.74 2.68 10.76
C VAL A 155 14.31 3.33 9.44
N ARG A 156 13.01 3.28 9.15
CA ARG A 156 12.43 3.84 7.91
C ARG A 156 12.47 5.37 7.89
N ASP A 157 12.59 6.02 9.04
CA ASP A 157 12.87 7.46 9.13
C ASP A 157 14.32 7.76 8.72
N LEU A 158 14.54 7.87 7.41
CA LEU A 158 15.85 7.89 6.78
C LEU A 158 16.77 9.00 7.31
N GLY A 159 17.95 8.60 7.79
CA GLY A 159 18.99 9.47 8.32
C GLY A 159 18.91 9.73 9.83
N THR A 160 17.93 9.16 10.53
CA THR A 160 17.80 9.29 12.00
C THR A 160 18.51 8.21 12.80
N ASP A 161 19.25 7.32 12.13
CA ASP A 161 20.19 6.39 12.74
C ASP A 161 21.47 6.28 11.91
N ARG A 162 22.43 5.49 12.39
CA ARG A 162 23.74 5.32 11.74
C ARG A 162 23.72 4.45 10.48
N PHE A 163 22.60 3.82 10.15
CA PHE A 163 22.46 2.82 9.08
C PHE A 163 21.75 3.38 7.84
N GLY A 164 21.09 4.53 7.95
CA GLY A 164 20.45 5.26 6.86
C GLY A 164 21.16 6.56 6.49
N PHE A 165 21.25 6.85 5.18
CA PHE A 165 21.87 8.04 4.60
C PHE A 165 20.86 8.72 3.68
N GLY A 166 20.43 9.92 4.05
CA GLY A 166 19.43 10.69 3.31
C GLY A 166 19.97 12.00 2.75
N PHE A 167 19.37 12.45 1.66
CA PHE A 167 19.46 13.82 1.16
C PHE A 167 18.05 14.39 1.04
N GLY A 168 17.80 15.53 1.68
CA GLY A 168 16.47 16.13 1.80
C GLY A 168 16.30 17.41 1.00
N GLY A 169 15.05 17.70 0.62
CA GLY A 169 14.67 18.84 -0.23
C GLY A 169 15.09 20.22 0.30
N THR A 170 15.42 20.33 1.59
CA THR A 170 15.93 21.57 2.20
C THR A 170 17.43 21.79 2.01
N GLY A 171 18.11 21.00 1.16
CA GLY A 171 19.54 21.14 0.90
C GLY A 171 20.40 20.60 2.06
N LYS A 172 19.95 19.50 2.68
CA LYS A 172 20.62 18.88 3.82
C LYS A 172 20.80 17.39 3.64
N LYS A 173 21.98 16.90 3.98
CA LYS A 173 22.26 15.47 4.11
C LYS A 173 22.00 15.03 5.56
N SER A 174 21.51 13.82 5.76
CA SER A 174 21.19 13.28 7.07
C SER A 174 21.77 11.88 7.31
N ASN A 175 22.38 11.69 8.48
CA ASN A 175 22.82 10.40 9.02
C ASN A 175 22.95 10.52 10.54
N ASN A 176 22.55 9.49 11.28
CA ASN A 176 22.65 9.42 12.74
C ASN A 176 22.05 10.64 13.48
N LYS A 177 20.90 11.13 13.02
CA LYS A 177 20.21 12.35 13.53
C LYS A 177 20.99 13.66 13.36
N ALA A 178 22.13 13.66 12.67
CA ALA A 178 22.78 14.88 12.21
C ALA A 178 22.20 15.31 10.86
N PHE A 179 22.00 16.62 10.68
CA PHE A 179 21.42 17.24 9.49
C PHE A 179 22.31 18.41 9.05
N ASP A 180 23.25 18.12 8.14
CA ASP A 180 24.27 19.08 7.70
C ASP A 180 23.91 19.67 6.33
N ASN A 181 24.29 20.92 6.10
CA ASN A 181 24.14 21.54 4.77
C ASN A 181 24.94 20.74 3.73
N TYR A 182 24.30 20.44 2.60
CA TYR A 182 24.90 19.69 1.51
C TYR A 182 24.12 19.92 0.22
N GLY A 183 24.85 20.13 -0.88
CA GLY A 183 24.24 20.38 -2.18
C GLY A 183 23.35 21.62 -2.16
N GLU A 184 22.20 21.52 -2.80
CA GLU A 184 21.23 22.60 -2.92
C GLU A 184 19.82 22.10 -2.55
N ALA A 185 18.93 23.03 -2.22
CA ALA A 185 17.52 22.70 -2.03
C ALA A 185 16.90 22.19 -3.35
N PHE A 186 15.94 21.27 -3.23
CA PHE A 186 15.22 20.69 -4.36
C PHE A 186 13.75 20.48 -3.99
N GLY A 187 12.89 20.48 -5.01
CA GLY A 187 11.44 20.38 -4.83
C GLY A 187 10.76 19.76 -6.04
N MET A 188 9.46 20.03 -6.20
CA MET A 188 8.65 19.49 -7.29
C MET A 188 9.35 19.64 -8.65
N HIS A 189 9.32 18.56 -9.44
CA HIS A 189 9.96 18.39 -10.75
C HIS A 189 11.47 18.15 -10.77
N ASP A 190 12.18 18.40 -9.67
CA ASP A 190 13.60 18.07 -9.60
C ASP A 190 13.85 16.56 -9.61
N VAL A 191 14.91 16.16 -10.30
CA VAL A 191 15.37 14.78 -10.44
C VAL A 191 16.66 14.60 -9.66
N ILE A 192 16.61 13.72 -8.67
CA ILE A 192 17.72 13.40 -7.78
C ILE A 192 18.34 12.09 -8.20
N GLY A 193 19.56 12.18 -8.75
CA GLY A 193 20.40 11.01 -9.03
C GLY A 193 21.10 10.57 -7.75
N CYS A 194 20.92 9.31 -7.37
CA CYS A 194 21.46 8.75 -6.12
C CYS A 194 22.61 7.79 -6.45
N TYR A 195 23.82 8.14 -6.01
CA TYR A 195 25.04 7.38 -6.32
C TYR A 195 25.53 6.63 -5.09
N LEU A 196 25.91 5.37 -5.28
CA LEU A 196 26.53 4.53 -4.27
C LEU A 196 27.79 3.88 -4.86
N ASP A 197 28.95 4.25 -4.34
CA ASP A 197 30.23 3.62 -4.69
C ASP A 197 30.67 2.70 -3.55
N LEU A 198 30.47 1.39 -3.69
CA LEU A 198 30.88 0.40 -2.69
C LEU A 198 32.37 0.07 -2.77
N ASP A 199 33.02 0.33 -3.90
CA ASP A 199 34.47 0.14 -4.05
C ASP A 199 35.23 1.25 -3.30
N GLY A 200 34.76 2.49 -3.46
CA GLY A 200 35.27 3.70 -2.80
C GLY A 200 34.61 4.01 -1.45
N MET A 201 33.62 3.21 -1.02
CA MET A 201 32.86 3.37 0.22
C MET A 201 32.31 4.80 0.38
N SER A 202 31.56 5.28 -0.62
CA SER A 202 31.01 6.64 -0.62
C SER A 202 29.61 6.75 -1.20
N ILE A 203 28.90 7.80 -0.76
CA ILE A 203 27.56 8.15 -1.23
C ILE A 203 27.58 9.61 -1.67
N SER A 204 26.96 9.90 -2.80
CA SER A 204 26.78 11.24 -3.36
C SER A 204 25.44 11.33 -4.10
N TRP A 205 25.06 12.56 -4.44
CA TRP A 205 23.85 12.86 -5.19
C TRP A 205 24.14 13.82 -6.33
N SER A 206 23.28 13.80 -7.36
CA SER A 206 23.18 14.86 -8.35
C SER A 206 21.77 15.45 -8.35
N LYS A 207 21.63 16.74 -8.64
CA LYS A 207 20.34 17.39 -8.90
C LYS A 207 20.25 17.75 -10.37
N ASN A 208 19.25 17.25 -11.09
CA ASN A 208 19.05 17.49 -12.53
C ASN A 208 20.32 17.24 -13.36
N GLY A 209 21.09 16.21 -13.01
CA GLY A 209 22.35 15.84 -13.64
C GLY A 209 23.58 16.62 -13.18
N GLN A 210 23.43 17.67 -12.36
CA GLN A 210 24.56 18.38 -11.76
C GLN A 210 25.04 17.65 -10.51
N ASP A 211 26.29 17.19 -10.52
CA ASP A 211 26.94 16.55 -9.37
C ASP A 211 27.03 17.52 -8.17
N LEU A 212 26.56 17.08 -7.00
CA LEU A 212 26.60 17.83 -5.75
C LEU A 212 27.83 17.47 -4.90
N GLY A 213 28.69 16.58 -5.40
CA GLY A 213 29.90 16.14 -4.76
C GLY A 213 29.67 15.08 -3.68
N LYS A 214 30.76 14.59 -3.10
CA LYS A 214 30.72 13.53 -2.08
C LYS A 214 29.99 13.98 -0.81
N ALA A 215 28.96 13.23 -0.41
CA ALA A 215 28.18 13.52 0.78
C ALA A 215 28.65 12.75 2.00
N PHE A 216 28.88 11.44 1.86
CA PHE A 216 29.26 10.55 2.97
C PHE A 216 30.42 9.65 2.58
N SER A 217 31.24 9.32 3.58
CA SER A 217 32.13 8.16 3.58
C SER A 217 31.48 7.06 4.41
N ILE A 218 31.25 5.89 3.82
CA ILE A 218 30.60 4.76 4.48
C ILE A 218 31.59 4.15 5.48
N ASN A 219 31.12 3.90 6.70
CA ASN A 219 31.92 3.24 7.72
C ASN A 219 32.31 1.82 7.28
N GLN A 220 33.57 1.43 7.49
CA GLN A 220 34.08 0.09 7.15
C GLN A 220 33.28 -1.05 7.79
N GLN A 221 32.62 -0.81 8.94
CA GLN A 221 31.72 -1.79 9.57
C GLN A 221 30.51 -2.16 8.69
N LEU A 222 30.09 -1.28 7.79
CA LEU A 222 28.96 -1.49 6.88
C LEU A 222 29.38 -2.05 5.50
N LYS A 223 30.67 -2.32 5.28
CA LYS A 223 31.21 -2.77 3.99
C LYS A 223 30.52 -4.02 3.43
N ASN A 224 30.10 -4.93 4.30
CA ASN A 224 29.45 -6.18 3.90
C ASN A 224 27.92 -6.10 3.98
N SER A 225 27.36 -4.94 4.32
CA SER A 225 25.91 -4.74 4.38
C SER A 225 25.34 -4.49 2.99
N ALA A 226 24.11 -4.93 2.77
CA ALA A 226 23.33 -4.53 1.60
C ALA A 226 22.72 -3.15 1.81
N PHE A 227 22.77 -2.33 0.77
CA PHE A 227 22.20 -0.99 0.73
C PHE A 227 21.00 -0.98 -0.22
N TYR A 228 19.86 -0.56 0.31
CA TYR A 228 18.58 -0.48 -0.36
C TYR A 228 18.30 0.99 -0.70
N PRO A 229 17.85 1.31 -1.93
CA PRO A 229 17.19 2.58 -2.21
C PRO A 229 16.10 2.83 -1.17
N ALA A 230 16.10 4.02 -0.57
CA ALA A 230 15.23 4.34 0.55
C ALA A 230 14.71 5.77 0.44
N VAL A 231 13.51 5.99 0.96
CA VAL A 231 12.84 7.28 0.97
C VAL A 231 12.04 7.46 2.26
N VAL A 232 11.93 8.71 2.71
CA VAL A 232 11.00 9.11 3.76
C VAL A 232 10.30 10.40 3.34
N LEU A 233 8.98 10.43 3.52
CA LEU A 233 8.07 11.47 3.05
C LEU A 233 7.25 12.04 4.21
N LYS A 234 6.90 13.32 4.08
CA LYS A 234 5.95 14.02 4.96
C LYS A 234 5.10 14.95 4.10
N ASN A 235 3.83 14.59 3.96
CA ASN A 235 2.87 15.18 3.03
C ASN A 235 3.43 15.38 1.61
N ALA A 236 4.04 14.33 1.04
CA ALA A 236 4.79 14.40 -0.20
C ALA A 236 4.56 13.16 -1.09
N GLU A 237 4.95 13.27 -2.35
CA GLU A 237 5.01 12.18 -3.32
C GLU A 237 6.35 12.20 -4.06
N MET A 238 6.88 11.01 -4.34
CA MET A 238 8.06 10.82 -5.19
C MET A 238 7.88 9.63 -6.13
N SER A 239 8.54 9.69 -7.28
CA SER A 239 8.64 8.59 -8.24
C SER A 239 10.09 8.16 -8.43
N PHE A 240 10.30 6.90 -8.79
CA PHE A 240 11.60 6.23 -8.83
C PHE A 240 11.82 5.59 -10.19
N ASN A 241 13.05 5.72 -10.68
CA ASN A 241 13.55 4.95 -11.80
C ASN A 241 14.79 4.19 -11.34
N PHE A 242 14.68 2.86 -11.27
CA PHE A 242 15.78 1.97 -10.89
C PHE A 242 16.65 1.55 -12.10
N GLY A 243 16.31 2.03 -13.30
CA GLY A 243 17.02 1.84 -14.57
C GLY A 243 16.33 0.90 -15.57
N ALA A 244 15.09 0.49 -15.30
CA ALA A 244 14.29 -0.29 -16.25
C ALA A 244 13.84 0.57 -17.46
N THR A 245 13.79 1.89 -17.28
CA THR A 245 13.58 2.88 -18.33
C THR A 245 14.78 3.82 -18.41
N PRO A 246 15.00 4.50 -19.55
CA PRO A 246 16.09 5.48 -19.67
C PRO A 246 16.04 6.53 -18.57
N PHE A 247 17.19 6.81 -17.95
CA PHE A 247 17.34 7.90 -16.98
C PHE A 247 17.20 9.26 -17.66
N LYS A 248 16.64 10.24 -16.94
CA LYS A 248 16.60 11.63 -17.41
C LYS A 248 17.99 12.25 -17.44
N HIS A 249 18.82 11.93 -16.44
CA HIS A 249 20.18 12.39 -16.27
C HIS A 249 21.10 11.18 -16.02
N PRO A 250 21.53 10.48 -17.08
CA PRO A 250 22.32 9.26 -16.94
C PRO A 250 23.62 9.50 -16.17
N PRO A 251 24.07 8.56 -15.34
CA PRO A 251 25.29 8.71 -14.56
C PRO A 251 26.54 8.59 -15.44
N SER A 252 27.72 8.84 -14.85
CA SER A 252 28.99 8.54 -15.53
C SER A 252 29.11 7.04 -15.86
N LYS A 253 29.91 6.70 -16.88
CA LYS A 253 30.02 5.34 -17.43
C LYS A 253 30.43 4.26 -16.41
N ASP A 254 31.00 4.66 -15.28
CA ASP A 254 31.47 3.75 -14.25
C ASP A 254 30.34 3.29 -13.30
N TYR A 255 29.18 3.94 -13.32
CA TYR A 255 28.02 3.58 -12.51
C TYR A 255 27.02 2.78 -13.33
N VAL A 256 26.47 1.75 -12.70
CA VAL A 256 25.47 0.86 -13.28
C VAL A 256 24.13 1.12 -12.61
N ALA A 257 23.04 1.10 -13.38
CA ALA A 257 21.68 1.09 -12.83
C ALA A 257 21.52 -0.04 -11.80
N VAL A 258 20.88 0.23 -10.66
CA VAL A 258 20.64 -0.82 -9.65
C VAL A 258 19.90 -2.03 -10.23
N CYS A 259 18.99 -1.83 -11.20
CA CYS A 259 18.28 -2.95 -11.83
C CYS A 259 19.17 -3.91 -12.61
N ASN A 260 20.34 -3.43 -13.06
CA ASN A 260 21.32 -4.17 -13.83
C ASN A 260 22.49 -4.68 -12.96
N ALA A 261 22.40 -4.52 -11.63
CA ALA A 261 23.38 -5.06 -10.71
C ALA A 261 23.51 -6.58 -10.86
N PRO A 262 24.73 -7.15 -10.85
CA PRO A 262 24.94 -8.59 -10.95
C PRO A 262 24.18 -9.34 -9.86
N LYS A 263 23.51 -10.46 -10.18
CA LYS A 263 22.70 -11.22 -9.20
C LYS A 263 23.44 -11.55 -7.89
N GLN A 264 24.74 -11.83 -7.99
CA GLN A 264 25.63 -12.11 -6.85
C GLN A 264 25.88 -10.91 -5.93
N ASN A 265 25.65 -9.69 -6.42
CA ASN A 265 25.78 -8.42 -5.70
C ASN A 265 24.41 -7.83 -5.35
N THR A 266 23.33 -8.57 -5.55
CA THR A 266 21.97 -8.14 -5.20
C THR A 266 21.44 -8.98 -4.04
N LYS A 267 20.81 -8.31 -3.08
CA LYS A 267 20.12 -8.96 -1.97
C LYS A 267 18.66 -8.53 -1.98
N HIS A 268 17.73 -9.48 -1.87
CA HIS A 268 16.33 -9.14 -1.66
C HIS A 268 16.13 -8.57 -0.28
N SER A 269 15.23 -7.60 -0.15
CA SER A 269 14.78 -7.18 1.17
C SER A 269 14.16 -8.41 1.82
N GLU A 270 14.79 -8.88 2.89
CA GLU A 270 14.16 -9.84 3.79
C GLU A 270 12.90 -9.12 4.28
N SER A 271 11.71 -9.72 4.08
CA SER A 271 10.50 -9.30 4.80
C SER A 271 10.96 -9.03 6.21
N ALA A 272 10.94 -7.76 6.64
CA ALA A 272 11.75 -7.38 7.77
C ALA A 272 11.40 -8.31 8.93
N ASP A 273 12.35 -9.16 9.33
CA ASP A 273 12.36 -9.85 10.62
C ASP A 273 12.66 -8.81 11.72
N VAL A 274 12.12 -7.59 11.59
CA VAL A 274 11.54 -6.95 12.75
C VAL A 274 10.40 -7.89 13.07
N ALA A 275 10.56 -8.70 14.12
CA ALA A 275 9.47 -9.45 14.70
C ALA A 275 8.21 -8.63 14.50
N ALA A 276 7.31 -9.12 13.64
CA ALA A 276 5.94 -8.69 13.71
C ALA A 276 5.55 -9.11 15.13
N GLY A 277 5.79 -8.22 16.09
CA GLY A 277 4.97 -8.15 17.27
C GLY A 277 3.56 -8.31 16.72
N PRO A 278 2.82 -9.28 17.25
CA PRO A 278 1.66 -9.89 16.58
C PRO A 278 0.91 -8.80 15.85
N VAL A 279 0.70 -8.93 14.52
CA VAL A 279 -0.02 -7.93 13.69
C VAL A 279 -1.19 -7.44 14.53
N LYS A 280 -1.01 -6.28 15.15
CA LYS A 280 -1.94 -5.83 16.16
C LYS A 280 -3.03 -5.23 15.32
N LEU A 281 -4.09 -6.01 15.09
CA LEU A 281 -5.26 -5.54 14.39
C LEU A 281 -5.63 -4.19 14.98
N VAL A 282 -5.40 -3.13 14.21
CA VAL A 282 -5.85 -1.81 14.59
C VAL A 282 -7.36 -1.88 14.42
N ASN A 283 -8.09 -1.80 15.52
CA ASN A 283 -9.53 -2.11 15.52
C ASN A 283 -10.29 -1.31 14.45
N ASN A 284 -9.87 -0.08 14.17
CA ASN A 284 -10.52 0.79 13.20
C ASN A 284 -10.00 0.68 11.76
N ALA A 285 -9.34 -0.43 11.38
CA ALA A 285 -8.81 -0.67 10.03
C ALA A 285 -9.53 -1.86 9.37
N PRO A 286 -10.68 -1.65 8.70
CA PRO A 286 -11.41 -2.73 8.03
C PRO A 286 -10.63 -3.27 6.83
N GLN A 287 -10.92 -4.53 6.49
CA GLN A 287 -10.37 -5.24 5.33
C GLN A 287 -11.10 -4.88 4.04
N ALA A 288 -12.37 -4.47 4.13
CA ALA A 288 -13.18 -4.06 2.99
C ALA A 288 -13.93 -2.76 3.26
N ILE A 289 -13.93 -1.88 2.26
CA ILE A 289 -14.66 -0.61 2.25
C ILE A 289 -15.49 -0.55 0.97
N ILE A 290 -16.80 -0.38 1.12
CA ILE A 290 -17.76 -0.26 0.02
C ILE A 290 -18.40 1.13 0.10
N ILE A 291 -18.27 1.89 -0.98
CA ILE A 291 -18.84 3.23 -1.12
C ILE A 291 -20.06 3.17 -2.02
N GLU A 292 -21.15 3.72 -1.52
CA GLU A 292 -22.46 3.78 -2.15
C GLU A 292 -22.89 5.25 -2.29
N PRO A 293 -23.55 5.67 -3.38
CA PRO A 293 -23.83 7.09 -3.64
C PRO A 293 -24.98 7.66 -2.80
N SER A 294 -25.79 6.81 -2.16
CA SER A 294 -26.91 7.24 -1.32
C SER A 294 -26.98 6.43 -0.03
N ARG A 295 -27.73 6.95 0.95
CA ARG A 295 -27.93 6.28 2.24
C ARG A 295 -28.74 5.01 2.08
N GLU A 296 -29.75 5.06 1.21
CA GLU A 296 -30.67 3.96 0.94
C GLU A 296 -29.94 2.80 0.27
N LEU A 297 -29.02 3.08 -0.67
CA LEU A 297 -28.19 2.06 -1.31
C LEU A 297 -27.17 1.48 -0.33
N ALA A 298 -26.53 2.32 0.49
CA ALA A 298 -25.66 1.87 1.56
C ALA A 298 -26.37 0.92 2.54
N GLU A 299 -27.60 1.24 2.94
CA GLU A 299 -28.43 0.38 3.78
C GLU A 299 -28.79 -0.94 3.08
N GLN A 300 -29.12 -0.90 1.79
CA GLN A 300 -29.41 -2.11 1.02
C GLN A 300 -28.20 -3.04 0.93
N THR A 301 -27.03 -2.53 0.54
CA THR A 301 -25.79 -3.30 0.45
C THR A 301 -25.37 -3.84 1.82
N PHE A 302 -25.47 -3.04 2.87
CA PHE A 302 -25.21 -3.47 4.24
C PHE A 302 -26.11 -4.64 4.67
N ASN A 303 -27.41 -4.57 4.36
CA ASN A 303 -28.35 -5.65 4.65
C ASN A 303 -28.07 -6.91 3.81
N GLN A 304 -27.57 -6.78 2.58
CA GLN A 304 -27.13 -7.93 1.78
C GLN A 304 -25.94 -8.64 2.42
N ILE A 305 -24.96 -7.90 2.93
CA ILE A 305 -23.81 -8.48 3.63
C ILE A 305 -24.27 -9.29 4.84
N ILE A 306 -25.22 -8.77 5.63
CA ILE A 306 -25.80 -9.49 6.79
C ILE A 306 -26.44 -10.81 6.35
N LYS A 307 -27.19 -10.81 5.24
CA LYS A 307 -27.81 -12.02 4.70
C LYS A 307 -26.77 -13.04 4.24
N PHE A 308 -25.81 -12.60 3.43
CA PHE A 308 -24.80 -13.48 2.84
C PHE A 308 -23.88 -14.13 3.89
N LYS A 309 -23.57 -13.44 4.98
CA LYS A 309 -22.72 -14.01 6.05
C LYS A 309 -23.49 -14.83 7.09
N LYS A 310 -24.82 -14.92 7.00
CA LYS A 310 -25.71 -15.50 8.04
C LYS A 310 -25.25 -16.86 8.57
N TYR A 311 -24.74 -17.72 7.69
CA TYR A 311 -24.33 -19.08 8.05
C TYR A 311 -22.84 -19.22 8.41
N ILE A 312 -22.06 -18.16 8.31
CA ILE A 312 -20.67 -18.11 8.77
C ILE A 312 -20.68 -17.93 10.29
N THR A 313 -20.69 -19.04 11.02
CA THR A 313 -20.83 -19.03 12.49
C THR A 313 -19.50 -19.26 13.23
N ASP A 314 -18.54 -19.88 12.56
CA ASP A 314 -17.22 -20.20 13.12
C ASP A 314 -16.27 -19.00 13.12
N THR A 315 -16.55 -17.96 12.35
CA THR A 315 -15.77 -16.72 12.28
C THR A 315 -16.67 -15.50 12.29
N LYS A 316 -16.56 -14.70 13.35
CA LYS A 316 -17.37 -13.50 13.52
C LYS A 316 -16.83 -12.34 12.68
N ILE A 317 -17.45 -12.11 11.52
CA ILE A 317 -17.23 -10.92 10.69
C ILE A 317 -18.06 -9.77 11.26
N ARG A 318 -17.41 -8.63 11.51
CA ARG A 318 -18.02 -7.39 11.99
C ARG A 318 -18.10 -6.35 10.88
N GLU A 319 -19.26 -5.75 10.77
CA GLU A 319 -19.64 -4.83 9.72
C GLU A 319 -20.17 -3.54 10.33
N LEU A 320 -19.96 -2.42 9.66
CA LEU A 320 -20.50 -1.14 10.07
C LEU A 320 -21.04 -0.35 8.87
N LEU A 321 -22.25 0.19 9.05
CA LEU A 321 -22.84 1.16 8.15
C LEU A 321 -22.44 2.58 8.55
N ILE A 322 -21.79 3.29 7.63
CA ILE A 322 -21.28 4.65 7.81
C ILE A 322 -22.04 5.61 6.90
N ILE A 323 -23.10 6.21 7.45
CA ILE A 323 -23.96 7.14 6.73
C ILE A 323 -24.25 8.40 7.55
N GLY A 324 -24.61 9.49 6.85
CA GLY A 324 -25.14 10.71 7.45
C GLY A 324 -26.44 10.47 8.23
N GLY A 325 -26.85 11.43 9.07
CA GLY A 325 -28.10 11.35 9.84
C GLY A 325 -28.10 10.36 11.03
N VAL A 326 -27.04 9.57 11.17
CA VAL A 326 -26.77 8.75 12.37
C VAL A 326 -25.72 9.45 13.23
N ASN A 327 -25.82 9.30 14.55
CA ASN A 327 -24.89 9.88 15.51
C ASN A 327 -23.45 9.37 15.25
N VAL A 328 -22.54 10.30 14.98
CA VAL A 328 -21.14 10.02 14.66
C VAL A 328 -20.44 9.29 15.81
N LYS A 329 -20.76 9.62 17.06
CA LYS A 329 -20.12 9.01 18.24
C LYS A 329 -20.40 7.51 18.34
N ASP A 330 -21.58 7.08 17.92
CA ASP A 330 -21.95 5.67 17.94
C ASP A 330 -21.15 4.90 16.87
N GLN A 331 -21.02 5.47 15.66
CA GLN A 331 -20.18 4.92 14.58
C GLN A 331 -18.71 4.82 15.01
N MET A 332 -18.18 5.88 15.63
CA MET A 332 -16.82 5.89 16.18
C MET A 332 -16.60 4.83 17.28
N SER A 333 -17.58 4.62 18.15
CA SER A 333 -17.52 3.59 19.20
C SER A 333 -17.50 2.18 18.62
N VAL A 334 -18.21 1.94 17.51
CA VAL A 334 -18.17 0.65 16.84
C VAL A 334 -16.82 0.44 16.14
N LEU A 335 -16.31 1.47 15.44
CA LEU A 335 -14.98 1.44 14.82
C LEU A 335 -13.87 1.16 15.84
N SER A 336 -13.92 1.76 17.03
CA SER A 336 -12.91 1.55 18.08
C SER A 336 -13.00 0.15 18.70
N SER A 337 -14.19 -0.44 18.73
CA SER A 337 -14.39 -1.84 19.14
C SER A 337 -13.88 -2.81 18.08
N GLY A 338 -13.99 -2.42 16.82
CA GLY A 338 -13.33 -2.98 15.66
C GLY A 338 -14.30 -3.47 14.60
N VAL A 339 -13.91 -3.30 13.33
CA VAL A 339 -14.75 -3.57 12.16
C VAL A 339 -13.92 -4.20 11.05
N ASP A 340 -14.48 -5.18 10.36
CA ASP A 340 -13.83 -5.93 9.29
C ASP A 340 -14.33 -5.47 7.90
N ILE A 341 -15.61 -5.08 7.80
CA ILE A 341 -16.23 -4.56 6.56
C ILE A 341 -16.97 -3.25 6.86
N VAL A 342 -16.72 -2.21 6.06
CA VAL A 342 -17.46 -0.95 6.13
C VAL A 342 -18.26 -0.75 4.84
N VAL A 343 -19.52 -0.36 4.98
CA VAL A 343 -20.36 0.14 3.88
C VAL A 343 -20.75 1.57 4.21
N GLY A 344 -20.66 2.51 3.27
CA GLY A 344 -21.06 3.87 3.58
C GLY A 344 -21.13 4.84 2.41
N THR A 345 -21.52 6.07 2.73
CA THR A 345 -21.58 7.18 1.78
C THR A 345 -20.30 8.01 1.80
N PRO A 346 -19.86 8.61 0.68
CA PRO A 346 -18.59 9.33 0.57
C PRO A 346 -18.34 10.36 1.69
N GLY A 347 -19.27 11.30 1.89
CA GLY A 347 -19.04 12.41 2.82
C GLY A 347 -18.81 11.96 4.27
N ARG A 348 -19.66 11.07 4.80
CA ARG A 348 -19.46 10.56 6.17
C ARG A 348 -18.20 9.70 6.29
N MET A 349 -17.83 9.00 5.23
CA MET A 349 -16.61 8.19 5.23
C MET A 349 -15.36 9.06 5.23
N GLU A 350 -15.34 10.12 4.40
CA GLU A 350 -14.28 11.12 4.37
C GLU A 350 -14.10 11.82 5.71
N ASP A 351 -15.19 12.18 6.40
CA ASP A 351 -15.14 12.77 7.74
C ASP A 351 -14.40 11.86 8.74
N LEU A 352 -14.72 10.56 8.74
CA LEU A 352 -14.13 9.59 9.67
C LEU A 352 -12.70 9.22 9.30
N ILE A 353 -12.34 9.20 8.02
CA ILE A 353 -10.96 8.98 7.56
C ILE A 353 -10.11 10.20 7.92
N SER A 354 -10.55 11.40 7.55
CA SER A 354 -9.82 12.65 7.80
C SER A 354 -9.68 12.95 9.30
N GLY A 355 -10.66 12.52 10.11
CA GLY A 355 -10.59 12.57 11.57
C GLY A 355 -9.71 11.49 12.22
N GLY A 356 -9.15 10.56 11.45
CA GLY A 356 -8.33 9.45 11.95
C GLY A 356 -9.12 8.36 12.69
N HIS A 357 -10.45 8.36 12.56
CA HIS A 357 -11.35 7.39 13.20
C HIS A 357 -11.52 6.13 12.37
N LEU A 358 -11.38 6.20 11.05
CA LEU A 358 -11.36 5.07 10.12
C LEU A 358 -9.99 5.01 9.43
N SER A 359 -9.25 3.93 9.65
CA SER A 359 -7.93 3.72 9.04
C SER A 359 -8.05 2.89 7.77
N LEU A 360 -7.30 3.26 6.74
CA LEU A 360 -7.24 2.49 5.48
C LEU A 360 -6.10 1.47 5.45
N THR A 361 -5.34 1.35 6.55
CA THR A 361 -4.07 0.58 6.60
C THR A 361 -4.23 -0.90 6.22
N HIS A 362 -5.36 -1.51 6.55
CA HIS A 362 -5.65 -2.91 6.25
C HIS A 362 -6.67 -3.07 5.11
N CYS A 363 -7.09 -1.99 4.45
CA CYS A 363 -8.08 -2.09 3.39
C CYS A 363 -7.49 -2.88 2.21
N ARG A 364 -8.06 -4.07 1.96
CA ARG A 364 -7.71 -4.96 0.84
C ARG A 364 -8.72 -4.82 -0.30
N PHE A 365 -9.97 -4.55 0.02
CA PHE A 365 -11.04 -4.35 -0.96
C PHE A 365 -11.59 -2.94 -0.85
N PHE A 366 -11.54 -2.22 -1.97
CA PHE A 366 -12.20 -0.93 -2.12
C PHE A 366 -13.19 -1.01 -3.27
N VAL A 367 -14.47 -0.85 -2.97
CA VAL A 367 -15.57 -0.94 -3.94
C VAL A 367 -16.21 0.43 -4.09
N LEU A 368 -16.37 0.87 -5.33
CA LEU A 368 -17.17 2.03 -5.72
C LEU A 368 -18.39 1.50 -6.47
N ASP A 369 -19.54 1.36 -5.80
CA ASP A 369 -20.78 1.01 -6.47
C ASP A 369 -21.44 2.27 -7.07
N GLU A 370 -22.14 2.09 -8.19
CA GLU A 370 -22.71 3.18 -9.00
C GLU A 370 -21.70 4.33 -9.23
N ALA A 371 -20.50 3.96 -9.70
CA ALA A 371 -19.39 4.89 -9.88
C ALA A 371 -19.76 6.13 -10.73
N ASP A 372 -20.66 5.99 -11.71
CA ASP A 372 -21.15 7.12 -12.50
C ASP A 372 -22.01 8.08 -11.66
N GLY A 373 -22.82 7.57 -10.74
CA GLY A 373 -23.57 8.35 -9.75
C GLY A 373 -22.65 9.08 -8.78
N LEU A 374 -21.63 8.40 -8.26
CA LEU A 374 -20.60 8.99 -7.39
C LEU A 374 -19.86 10.14 -8.07
N LEU A 375 -19.45 9.95 -9.32
CA LEU A 375 -18.76 10.98 -10.11
C LEU A 375 -19.65 12.21 -10.35
N LYS A 376 -20.93 12.00 -10.72
CA LYS A 376 -21.89 13.11 -10.93
C LYS A 376 -22.09 13.96 -9.68
N GLN A 377 -22.05 13.37 -8.49
CA GLN A 377 -22.14 14.11 -7.23
C GLN A 377 -20.86 14.93 -6.95
N GLY A 378 -19.68 14.35 -7.23
CA GLY A 378 -18.39 15.05 -7.07
C GLY A 378 -18.27 16.31 -7.92
N TYR A 379 -18.75 16.29 -9.17
CA TYR A 379 -18.76 17.46 -10.05
C TYR A 379 -19.61 18.63 -9.53
N ARG A 380 -20.63 18.37 -8.68
CA ARG A 380 -21.47 19.44 -8.13
C ARG A 380 -20.80 20.19 -6.96
N GLN A 381 -19.95 19.54 -6.19
CA GLN A 381 -19.32 20.14 -5.01
C GLN A 381 -18.11 21.04 -5.36
N GLN A 382 -17.52 20.90 -6.55
CA GLN A 382 -16.40 21.74 -7.00
C GLN A 382 -16.82 23.04 -7.71
N HIS A 383 -18.12 23.26 -7.92
CA HIS A 383 -18.66 24.40 -8.68
C HIS A 383 -19.69 25.26 -7.91
N THR A 384 -19.72 25.16 -6.58
CA THR A 384 -20.41 26.08 -5.66
C THR A 384 -19.42 26.62 -4.66
#